data_AF-A0A1I0TV04-F1
#
_entry.id   AF-A0A1I0TV04-F1
#
_cell.length_a   1.000
_cell.length_b   1.000
_cell.length_c   1.000
_cell.angle_alpha   90.00
_cell.angle_beta   90.00
_cell.angle_gamma   90.00
#
_symmetry.space_group_name_H-M   'P 1'
#
loop_
_entity.id
_entity.type
_entity.pdbx_description
1 polymer ?
#
loop_
_entity_poly.entity_id
_entity_poly.type
_entity_poly.pdbx_seq_one_letter_code
_entity_poly.pdbx_strand_id
1 'polypeptide(L)'
;MTAHEISSFSRQISPSDRIAWEGFQPGEWQKRVDIRDFIQRNYSPYEGDGSFLAGPTERTKKIWQKVLDLYEEERKKGVLDVDPAVASSVTAFGPGYIDKENERIVGL
;
A
#
# COMPACT_ATOMS: atom_id res chain seq x y z
N MET A 1 39.84 -16.86 17.24
CA MET A 1 38.68 -16.72 16.34
C MET A 1 37.44 -17.04 17.16
N THR A 2 36.82 -16.04 17.76
CA THR A 2 35.60 -16.18 18.55
C THR A 2 34.42 -15.75 17.67
N ALA A 3 33.51 -16.67 17.43
CA ALA A 3 32.27 -16.41 16.72
C ALA A 3 31.46 -15.37 17.53
N HIS A 4 31.12 -14.24 16.90
CA HIS A 4 30.14 -13.31 17.43
C HIS A 4 28.77 -13.99 17.44
N GLU A 5 28.20 -14.18 18.62
CA GLU A 5 26.78 -14.52 18.77
C GLU A 5 25.94 -13.41 18.14
N ILE A 6 25.22 -13.76 17.08
CA ILE A 6 24.13 -12.93 16.56
C ILE A 6 23.01 -13.04 17.60
N SER A 7 22.87 -12.00 18.42
CA SER A 7 21.78 -11.83 19.36
C SER A 7 20.43 -12.11 18.67
N SER A 8 19.74 -13.16 19.10
CA SER A 8 18.39 -13.47 18.66
C SER A 8 17.45 -12.36 19.16
N PHE A 9 17.15 -11.41 18.30
CA PHE A 9 16.13 -10.40 18.58
C PHE A 9 14.75 -11.07 18.50
N SER A 10 14.28 -11.64 19.60
CA SER A 10 12.90 -12.13 19.70
C SER A 10 11.98 -10.94 19.87
N ARG A 11 11.34 -10.51 18.77
CA ARG A 11 10.32 -9.45 18.82
C ARG A 11 9.14 -9.97 19.65
N GLN A 12 8.82 -9.30 20.74
CA GLN A 12 7.62 -9.60 21.53
C GLN A 12 6.38 -9.17 20.74
N ILE A 13 5.44 -10.09 20.54
CA ILE A 13 4.17 -9.84 19.87
C ILE A 13 3.32 -8.94 20.76
N SER A 14 2.99 -7.74 20.26
CA SER A 14 2.11 -6.81 20.96
C SER A 14 0.65 -7.26 20.91
N PRO A 15 -0.23 -6.79 21.82
CA PRO A 15 -1.67 -7.05 21.73
C PRO A 15 -2.29 -6.60 20.40
N SER A 16 -1.81 -5.49 19.84
CA SER A 16 -2.23 -5.01 18.51
C SER A 16 -1.83 -5.96 17.38
N ASP A 17 -0.66 -6.60 17.47
CA ASP A 17 -0.26 -7.61 16.49
C ASP A 17 -1.19 -8.82 16.54
N ARG A 18 -1.64 -9.23 17.73
CA ARG A 18 -2.58 -10.36 17.87
C ARG A 18 -3.93 -10.09 17.21
N ILE A 19 -4.43 -8.85 17.28
CA ILE A 19 -5.66 -8.44 16.61
C ILE A 19 -5.44 -8.40 15.09
N ALA A 20 -4.34 -7.81 14.62
CA ALA A 20 -4.04 -7.71 13.20
C ALA A 20 -3.77 -9.08 12.52
N TRP A 21 -3.36 -10.09 13.31
CA TRP A 21 -3.00 -11.42 12.81
C TRP A 21 -4.08 -12.47 12.97
N GLU A 22 -5.27 -12.10 13.46
CA GLU A 22 -6.38 -13.01 13.65
C GLU A 22 -6.76 -13.71 12.33
N GLY A 23 -6.90 -15.04 12.39
CA GLY A 23 -7.25 -15.87 11.22
C GLY A 23 -6.07 -16.30 10.33
N PHE A 24 -4.88 -15.74 10.51
CA PHE A 24 -3.69 -16.21 9.79
C PHE A 24 -3.06 -17.45 10.44
N GLN A 25 -2.59 -18.38 9.59
CA GLN A 25 -1.81 -19.54 9.96
C GLN A 25 -0.46 -19.11 10.58
N PRO A 26 -0.11 -19.64 11.78
CA PRO A 26 1.12 -19.28 12.47
C PRO A 26 2.35 -19.75 11.69
N GLY A 27 3.47 -19.06 11.88
CA GLY A 27 4.71 -19.31 11.17
C GLY A 27 5.90 -18.54 11.72
N GLU A 28 7.03 -18.70 11.05
CA GLU A 28 8.27 -18.01 11.39
C GLU A 28 8.18 -16.49 11.15
N TRP A 29 7.25 -16.08 10.28
CA TRP A 29 6.90 -14.68 10.03
C TRP A 29 6.43 -13.91 11.29
N GLN A 30 5.99 -14.61 12.34
CA GLN A 30 5.60 -13.99 13.61
C GLN A 30 6.81 -13.66 14.51
N LYS A 31 7.96 -14.28 14.24
CA LYS A 31 9.18 -14.15 15.07
C LYS A 31 10.24 -13.27 14.41
N ARG A 32 10.28 -13.25 13.08
CA ARG A 32 11.18 -12.43 12.26
C ARG A 32 10.44 -11.91 11.03
N VAL A 33 11.02 -10.90 10.36
CA VAL A 33 10.52 -10.45 9.06
C VAL A 33 10.72 -11.56 8.03
N ASP A 34 9.63 -12.27 7.70
CA ASP A 34 9.61 -13.36 6.72
C ASP A 34 8.30 -13.33 5.92
N ILE A 35 8.22 -12.40 4.97
CA ILE A 35 7.03 -12.19 4.13
C ILE A 35 6.75 -13.44 3.27
N ARG A 36 7.78 -14.20 2.91
CA ARG A 36 7.65 -15.43 2.13
C ARG A 36 6.89 -16.50 2.92
N ASP A 37 7.29 -16.75 4.18
CA ASP A 37 6.61 -17.71 5.06
C ASP A 37 5.16 -17.28 5.33
N PHE A 38 4.91 -15.98 5.52
CA PHE A 38 3.54 -15.45 5.66
C PHE A 38 2.67 -15.75 4.44
N ILE A 39 3.12 -15.37 3.24
CA ILE A 39 2.33 -15.55 2.00
C ILE A 39 2.05 -17.02 1.77
N GLN A 40 3.09 -17.88 1.78
CA GLN A 40 2.94 -19.30 1.46
C GLN A 40 1.96 -20.03 2.38
N ARG A 41 1.83 -19.61 3.64
CA ARG A 41 0.91 -20.20 4.61
C ARG A 41 -0.52 -19.69 4.52
N ASN A 42 -0.73 -18.49 3.98
CA ASN A 42 -2.00 -17.76 4.14
C ASN A 42 -2.70 -17.41 2.84
N TYR A 43 -2.05 -17.52 1.68
CA TYR A 43 -2.73 -17.32 0.40
C TYR A 43 -3.61 -18.52 0.06
N SER A 44 -4.73 -18.25 -0.60
CA SER A 44 -5.56 -19.28 -1.23
C SER A 44 -5.35 -19.17 -2.74
N PRO A 45 -4.72 -20.17 -3.40
CA PRO A 45 -4.65 -20.20 -4.86
C PRO A 45 -6.05 -20.09 -5.46
N TYR A 46 -6.20 -19.24 -6.48
CA TYR A 46 -7.43 -19.11 -7.23
C TYR A 46 -7.18 -19.54 -8.67
N GLU A 47 -7.79 -20.65 -9.09
CA GLU A 47 -7.67 -21.23 -10.44
C GLU A 47 -8.97 -21.07 -11.26
N GLY A 48 -9.91 -20.26 -10.77
CA GLY A 48 -11.16 -19.94 -11.46
C GLY A 48 -11.01 -18.85 -12.52
N ASP A 49 -12.13 -18.28 -12.96
CA ASP A 49 -12.19 -17.26 -14.01
C ASP A 49 -12.54 -15.85 -13.49
N GLY A 50 -12.76 -14.90 -14.40
CA GLY A 50 -13.09 -13.52 -14.06
C GLY A 50 -14.55 -13.28 -13.64
N SER A 51 -15.38 -14.30 -13.50
CA SER A 51 -16.83 -14.13 -13.25
C SER A 51 -17.16 -13.45 -11.91
N PHE A 52 -16.26 -13.52 -10.93
CA PHE A 52 -16.44 -12.87 -9.62
C PHE A 52 -16.09 -11.37 -9.62
N LEU A 53 -15.50 -10.85 -10.71
CA LEU A 53 -15.00 -9.49 -10.77
C LEU A 53 -16.14 -8.47 -10.64
N ALA A 54 -16.00 -7.55 -9.68
CA ALA A 54 -16.89 -6.42 -9.53
C ALA A 54 -16.40 -5.22 -10.37
N GLY A 55 -17.35 -4.48 -10.96
CA GLY A 55 -17.06 -3.23 -11.67
C GLY A 55 -16.65 -2.08 -10.73
N PRO A 56 -16.22 -0.95 -11.30
CA PRO A 56 -15.81 0.22 -10.52
C PRO A 56 -17.00 0.85 -9.79
N THR A 57 -16.75 1.32 -8.56
CA THR A 57 -17.74 2.09 -7.80
C THR A 57 -17.93 3.50 -8.38
N GLU A 58 -19.04 4.15 -8.07
CA GLU A 58 -19.26 5.55 -8.46
C GLU A 58 -18.18 6.51 -7.93
N ARG A 59 -17.67 6.27 -6.71
CA ARG A 59 -16.53 7.05 -6.18
C ARG A 59 -15.29 6.89 -7.06
N THR A 60 -14.99 5.66 -7.47
CA THR A 60 -13.87 5.34 -8.37
C THR A 60 -14.03 6.07 -9.70
N LYS A 61 -15.22 6.01 -10.32
CA LYS A 61 -15.49 6.69 -11.59
C LYS A 61 -15.34 8.20 -11.47
N LYS A 62 -15.81 8.81 -10.37
CA LYS A 62 -15.68 10.26 -10.12
C LYS A 62 -14.22 10.70 -9.97
N ILE A 63 -13.43 9.99 -9.15
CA ILE A 63 -12.00 10.28 -8.99
C ILE A 63 -11.30 10.13 -10.35
N TRP A 64 -11.59 9.03 -11.06
CA TRP A 64 -10.97 8.77 -12.35
C TRP A 64 -11.31 9.84 -13.39
N GLN A 65 -12.55 10.30 -13.44
CA GLN A 65 -12.94 11.39 -14.36
C GLN A 65 -12.14 12.67 -14.09
N LYS A 66 -11.95 13.05 -12.82
CA LYS A 66 -11.12 14.21 -12.48
C LYS A 66 -9.69 14.08 -13.00
N VAL A 67 -9.09 12.89 -12.86
CA VAL A 67 -7.74 12.62 -13.39
C VAL A 67 -7.72 12.71 -14.91
N LEU A 68 -8.74 12.19 -15.61
CA LEU A 68 -8.85 12.28 -17.06
C LEU A 68 -8.92 13.74 -17.54
N ASP A 69 -9.68 14.59 -16.83
CA ASP A 69 -9.78 16.02 -17.13
C ASP A 69 -8.41 16.73 -16.94
N LEU A 70 -7.66 16.37 -15.89
CA LEU A 70 -6.29 16.87 -15.68
C LEU A 70 -5.32 16.41 -16.78
N TYR A 71 -5.45 15.18 -17.27
CA TYR A 71 -4.64 14.72 -18.41
C TYR A 71 -4.98 15.45 -19.70
N GLU A 72 -6.24 15.85 -19.92
CA GLU A 72 -6.59 16.70 -21.06
C GLU A 72 -5.93 18.08 -20.99
N GLU A 73 -5.81 18.62 -19.79
CA GLU A 73 -5.12 19.88 -19.54
C GLU A 73 -3.61 19.73 -19.74
N GLU A 74 -3.00 18.70 -19.15
CA GLU A 74 -1.57 18.41 -19.27
C GLU A 74 -1.14 18.26 -20.73
N ARG A 75 -1.91 17.51 -21.54
CA ARG A 75 -1.61 17.34 -22.97
C ARG A 75 -1.50 18.66 -23.75
N LYS A 76 -2.20 19.71 -23.31
CA LYS A 76 -2.14 21.04 -23.92
C LYS A 76 -0.94 21.85 -23.45
N LYS A 77 -0.47 21.61 -22.22
CA LYS A 77 0.61 22.36 -21.55
C LYS A 77 2.00 21.70 -21.65
N GLY A 78 2.04 20.38 -21.86
CA GLY A 78 3.24 19.54 -21.75
C GLY A 78 3.49 19.05 -20.32
N VAL A 79 3.52 19.97 -19.35
CA VAL A 79 3.59 19.67 -17.90
C VAL A 79 2.42 20.36 -17.24
N LEU A 80 1.68 19.65 -16.38
CA LEU A 80 0.53 20.22 -15.70
C LEU A 80 0.93 21.33 -14.71
N ASP A 81 1.84 21.00 -13.78
CA ASP A 81 2.43 21.90 -12.80
C ASP A 81 3.71 21.30 -12.18
N VAL A 82 4.56 22.14 -11.59
CA VAL A 82 5.77 21.73 -10.84
C VAL A 82 6.09 22.74 -9.74
N ASP A 83 6.52 22.27 -8.57
CA ASP A 83 7.09 23.13 -7.53
C ASP A 83 8.61 23.28 -7.75
N PRO A 84 9.10 24.46 -8.15
CA PRO A 84 10.53 24.68 -8.38
C PRO A 84 11.31 25.04 -7.11
N ALA A 85 10.62 25.25 -5.97
CA ALA A 85 11.21 25.79 -4.75
C ALA A 85 11.45 24.71 -3.68
N VAL A 86 10.69 23.62 -3.69
CA VAL A 86 10.78 22.57 -2.68
C VAL A 86 11.53 21.34 -3.21
N ALA A 87 12.62 20.97 -2.55
CA ALA A 87 13.32 19.72 -2.80
C ALA A 87 12.54 18.52 -2.22
N SER A 88 12.33 17.49 -3.04
CA SER A 88 11.53 16.33 -2.64
C SER A 88 12.19 15.48 -1.54
N SER A 89 11.41 15.12 -0.52
CA SER A 89 11.75 14.18 0.54
C SER A 89 10.47 13.60 1.17
N VAL A 90 10.58 12.57 2.03
CA VAL A 90 9.43 11.84 2.63
C VAL A 90 8.40 12.76 3.29
N THR A 91 8.84 13.89 3.86
CA THR A 91 7.97 14.85 4.56
C THR A 91 8.05 16.26 3.98
N ALA A 92 8.56 16.43 2.75
CA ALA A 92 8.71 17.74 2.12
C ALA A 92 7.37 18.40 1.80
N PHE A 93 6.36 17.60 1.46
CA PHE A 93 5.05 18.06 1.02
C PHE A 93 3.96 17.69 2.03
N GLY A 94 2.94 18.53 2.10
CA GLY A 94 1.72 18.23 2.84
C GLY A 94 0.89 17.12 2.17
N PRO A 95 -0.19 16.66 2.80
CA PRO A 95 -1.05 15.64 2.23
C PRO A 95 -1.75 16.13 0.96
N GLY A 96 -1.64 15.36 -0.12
CA GLY A 96 -2.32 15.61 -1.40
C GLY A 96 -3.55 14.71 -1.58
N TYR A 97 -4.55 15.22 -2.31
CA TYR A 97 -5.81 14.53 -2.66
C TYR A 97 -6.27 14.96 -4.04
N ILE A 98 -6.90 14.07 -4.80
CA ILE A 98 -7.65 14.39 -6.03
C ILE A 98 -9.10 14.71 -5.65
N ASP A 99 -9.67 13.90 -4.75
CA ASP A 99 -11.03 14.05 -4.23
C ASP A 99 -11.12 13.40 -2.84
N LYS A 100 -10.79 14.19 -1.82
CA LYS A 100 -10.63 13.72 -0.43
C LYS A 100 -11.88 13.02 0.10
N GLU A 101 -13.06 13.45 -0.32
CA GLU A 101 -14.34 12.88 0.13
C GLU A 101 -14.61 11.50 -0.50
N ASN A 102 -14.08 11.22 -1.69
CA ASN A 102 -14.36 9.99 -2.43
C ASN A 102 -13.26 8.92 -2.30
N GLU A 103 -12.06 9.32 -1.91
CA GLU A 103 -10.88 8.46 -1.77
C GLU A 103 -10.99 7.51 -0.57
N ARG A 104 -10.66 6.23 -0.79
CA ARG A 104 -10.50 5.23 0.30
C ARG A 104 -9.05 4.98 0.66
N ILE A 105 -8.18 5.05 -0.34
CA ILE A 105 -6.74 4.96 -0.20
C ILE A 105 -6.20 6.30 -0.67
N VAL A 106 -5.28 6.89 0.09
CA VAL A 106 -4.77 8.25 -0.08
C VAL A 106 -3.25 8.24 -0.25
N GLY A 107 -2.71 9.34 -0.76
CA GLY A 107 -1.29 9.53 -1.07
C GLY A 107 -1.13 9.94 -2.53
N LEU A 108 -0.43 11.04 -2.74
CA LEU A 108 -0.01 11.58 -4.04
C LEU A 108 1.51 11.75 -4.05
#